data_AF-A0A533UT17-F1
#
_entry.id   AF-A0A533UT17-F1
#
_cell.length_a   1.000
_cell.length_b   1.000
_cell.length_c   1.000
_cell.angle_alpha   90.00
_cell.angle_beta   90.00
_cell.angle_gamma   90.00
#
_symmetry.space_group_name_H-M   'P 1'
#
loop_
_entity.id
_entity.type
_entity.pdbx_description
1 polymer ?
#
loop_
_entity_poly.entity_id
_entity_poly.type
_entity_poly.pdbx_seq_one_letter_code
_entity_poly.pdbx_strand_id
1 'polypeptide(L)'
;MKSKYTYTGIAVAVAISITVIISTQLNTSQKNTGEEVGTSALDLDFSYEEANSDLKTALESHHINMSNPIRFSSQTDINQNCNFLSDPKKQALVKYCTSTELRDTRGSFLGDISMVGSVTAPGLVIVALQLDPMLTSYDNVKNVFGAVINETVCQCWDKERPGGYATLSDMVNALRDFHINGKKPNSTTHSIPLVNKHFEIELSTNEHGYLWKLLVAR
;
A
#
# COMPACT_ATOMS: atom_id res chain seq x y z
N MET A 1 13.17 39.25 -31.70
CA MET A 1 13.54 38.67 -30.40
C MET A 1 12.32 38.61 -29.49
N LYS A 2 11.67 37.46 -29.37
CA LYS A 2 10.84 37.05 -28.22
C LYS A 2 10.89 35.53 -28.15
N SER A 3 11.75 35.01 -27.27
CA SER A 3 11.81 33.58 -26.95
C SER A 3 10.59 33.21 -26.11
N LYS A 4 9.80 32.22 -26.55
CA LYS A 4 8.79 31.56 -25.72
C LYS A 4 9.40 30.25 -25.25
N TYR A 5 9.73 30.17 -23.96
CA TYR A 5 10.08 28.92 -23.32
C TYR A 5 8.79 28.15 -23.03
N THR A 6 8.53 27.11 -23.82
CA THR A 6 7.57 26.07 -23.47
C THR A 6 8.24 25.12 -22.50
N TYR A 7 7.78 25.13 -21.24
CA TYR A 7 8.19 24.17 -20.22
C TYR A 7 7.44 22.86 -20.50
N THR A 8 8.04 21.99 -21.30
CA THR A 8 7.56 20.63 -21.55
C THR A 8 8.03 19.75 -20.39
N GLY A 9 7.29 19.73 -19.29
CA GLY A 9 7.50 18.79 -18.19
C GLY A 9 6.99 17.42 -18.62
N ILE A 10 7.88 16.58 -19.17
CA ILE A 10 7.61 15.17 -19.40
C ILE A 10 7.66 14.48 -18.03
N ALA A 11 6.50 14.30 -17.41
CA ALA A 11 6.34 13.36 -16.31
C ALA A 11 6.46 11.95 -16.90
N VAL A 12 7.66 11.39 -16.88
CA VAL A 12 7.87 9.98 -17.15
C VAL A 12 7.26 9.23 -15.96
N ALA A 13 6.01 8.80 -16.11
CA ALA A 13 5.42 7.80 -15.25
C ALA A 13 6.28 6.54 -15.40
N VAL A 14 7.15 6.28 -14.43
CA VAL A 14 7.84 5.00 -14.32
C VAL A 14 6.77 4.01 -13.89
N ALA A 15 6.21 3.28 -14.85
CA ALA A 15 5.37 2.12 -14.58
C ALA A 15 6.25 1.06 -13.91
N ILE A 16 6.33 1.10 -12.57
CA ILE A 16 6.90 0.00 -11.81
C ILE A 16 5.90 -1.14 -11.98
N SER A 17 6.27 -2.17 -12.74
CA SER A 17 5.50 -3.39 -12.85
C SER A 17 5.58 -4.14 -11.52
N ILE A 18 4.71 -3.78 -10.57
CA ILE A 18 4.66 -4.40 -9.23
C ILE A 18 3.92 -5.73 -9.37
N THR A 19 4.68 -6.82 -9.50
CA THR A 19 4.12 -8.17 -9.33
C THR A 19 4.17 -8.51 -7.84
N VAL A 20 3.02 -8.58 -7.17
CA VAL A 20 2.92 -9.06 -5.78
C VAL A 20 2.68 -10.57 -5.81
N ILE A 21 3.57 -11.34 -5.18
CA ILE A 21 3.38 -12.79 -5.01
C ILE A 21 2.70 -12.99 -3.65
N ILE A 22 1.38 -12.87 -3.62
CA ILE A 22 0.60 -13.15 -2.40
C ILE A 22 0.56 -14.66 -2.22
N SER A 23 1.38 -15.19 -1.31
CA SER A 23 1.40 -16.60 -0.92
C SER A 23 0.56 -16.83 0.32
N THR A 24 -0.74 -16.56 0.24
CA THR A 24 -1.70 -16.91 1.31
C THR A 24 -2.68 -17.95 0.81
N GLN A 25 -2.60 -19.14 1.40
CA GLN A 25 -3.66 -20.15 1.30
C GLN A 25 -4.88 -19.65 2.08
N LEU A 26 -5.75 -18.92 1.38
CA LEU A 26 -7.07 -18.53 1.87
C LEU A 26 -8.02 -19.72 1.70
N ASN A 27 -8.19 -20.50 2.77
CA ASN A 27 -9.25 -21.51 2.87
C ASN A 27 -10.59 -20.80 3.13
N THR A 28 -11.31 -20.47 2.07
CA THR A 28 -12.65 -19.90 2.17
C THR A 28 -13.68 -21.02 2.35
N SER A 29 -14.30 -21.10 3.53
CA SER A 29 -15.50 -21.92 3.73
C SER A 29 -16.70 -21.17 3.14
N GLN A 30 -17.25 -21.71 2.07
CA GLN A 30 -18.32 -21.11 1.28
C GLN A 30 -19.68 -21.46 1.91
N LYS A 31 -20.48 -20.44 2.24
CA LYS A 31 -21.93 -20.60 2.45
C LYS A 31 -22.66 -19.45 1.76
N ASN A 32 -23.46 -19.78 0.74
CA ASN A 32 -24.24 -18.85 -0.06
C ASN A 32 -25.46 -18.33 0.71
N THR A 33 -25.87 -17.07 0.50
CA THR A 33 -27.04 -16.63 -0.30
C THR A 33 -27.49 -15.23 0.15
N GLY A 34 -27.72 -14.31 -0.81
CA GLY A 34 -28.50 -13.08 -0.62
C GLY A 34 -27.91 -11.88 -1.35
N GLU A 35 -28.52 -11.47 -2.47
CA GLU A 35 -28.27 -10.17 -3.11
C GLU A 35 -28.80 -9.05 -2.19
N GLU A 36 -27.88 -8.41 -1.47
CA GLU A 36 -27.98 -6.99 -1.13
C GLU A 36 -26.92 -6.26 -1.96
N VAL A 37 -27.26 -5.09 -2.51
CA VAL A 37 -26.25 -4.10 -2.93
C VAL A 37 -25.65 -3.56 -1.63
N GLY A 38 -24.83 -4.39 -1.00
CA GLY A 38 -24.27 -4.22 0.32
C GLY A 38 -22.78 -4.47 0.24
N THR A 39 -22.03 -3.65 0.96
CA THR A 39 -20.59 -3.73 1.19
C THR A 39 -20.14 -5.20 1.21
N SER A 40 -19.26 -5.59 0.28
CA SER A 40 -18.82 -6.98 0.15
C SER A 40 -18.25 -7.44 1.50
N ALA A 41 -18.40 -8.71 1.87
CA ALA A 41 -17.76 -9.25 3.08
C ALA A 41 -16.22 -9.07 3.09
N LEU A 42 -15.64 -8.75 1.92
CA LEU A 42 -14.22 -8.48 1.71
C LEU A 42 -13.87 -6.99 1.71
N ASP A 43 -14.87 -6.11 1.72
CA ASP A 43 -14.64 -4.66 1.74
C ASP A 43 -14.24 -4.22 3.16
N LEU A 44 -13.34 -3.25 3.19
CA LEU A 44 -12.97 -2.50 4.37
C LEU A 44 -14.13 -1.56 4.75
N ASP A 45 -14.13 -1.16 6.01
CA ASP A 45 -15.24 -0.44 6.66
C ASP A 45 -15.17 1.09 6.49
N PHE A 46 -14.49 1.57 5.45
CA PHE A 46 -14.31 2.99 5.13
C PHE A 46 -14.42 3.26 3.62
N SER A 47 -14.63 4.52 3.23
CA SER A 47 -14.66 4.93 1.82
C SER A 47 -13.28 5.32 1.29
N TYR A 48 -13.12 5.33 -0.05
CA TYR A 48 -11.88 5.81 -0.68
C TYR A 48 -11.58 7.28 -0.33
N GLU A 49 -12.60 8.14 -0.35
CA GLU A 49 -12.46 9.56 -0.04
C GLU A 49 -12.01 9.81 1.40
N GLU A 50 -12.64 9.11 2.35
CA GLU A 50 -12.30 9.17 3.79
C GLU A 50 -10.85 8.76 4.03
N ALA A 51 -10.47 7.56 3.60
CA ALA A 51 -9.10 7.06 3.80
C ALA A 51 -8.05 7.95 3.11
N ASN A 52 -8.30 8.43 1.89
CA ASN A 52 -7.35 9.33 1.21
C ASN A 52 -7.20 10.67 1.95
N SER A 53 -8.28 11.20 2.52
CA SER A 53 -8.25 12.45 3.29
C SER A 53 -7.49 12.29 4.62
N ASP A 54 -7.78 11.21 5.35
CA ASP A 54 -7.18 10.95 6.67
C ASP A 54 -5.70 10.61 6.53
N LEU A 55 -5.34 9.76 5.55
CA LEU A 55 -3.94 9.45 5.24
C LEU A 55 -3.14 10.70 4.86
N LYS A 56 -3.71 11.58 4.05
CA LYS A 56 -3.03 12.83 3.68
C LYS A 56 -2.73 13.66 4.91
N THR A 57 -3.72 13.85 5.78
CA THR A 57 -3.55 14.60 7.04
C THR A 57 -2.50 13.95 7.94
N ALA A 58 -2.53 12.63 8.10
CA ALA A 58 -1.58 11.89 8.92
C ALA A 58 -0.14 12.00 8.36
N LEU A 59 0.04 11.86 7.05
CA LEU A 59 1.35 11.92 6.39
C LEU A 59 1.96 13.32 6.39
N GLU A 60 1.13 14.37 6.31
CA GLU A 60 1.58 15.77 6.42
C GLU A 60 2.27 16.03 7.77
N SER A 61 1.82 15.39 8.85
CA SER A 61 2.46 15.49 10.17
C SER A 61 3.89 14.91 10.21
N HIS A 62 4.21 14.02 9.26
CA HIS A 62 5.53 13.44 9.05
C HIS A 62 6.30 14.12 7.90
N HIS A 63 5.82 15.27 7.43
CA HIS A 63 6.39 16.01 6.30
C HIS A 63 6.45 15.20 4.99
N ILE A 64 5.51 14.28 4.80
CA ILE A 64 5.33 13.51 3.58
C ILE A 64 4.12 14.08 2.85
N ASN A 65 4.31 14.48 1.60
CA ASN A 65 3.24 15.01 0.77
C ASN A 65 2.57 13.89 -0.01
N MET A 66 1.25 13.80 0.09
CA MET A 66 0.41 12.86 -0.66
C MET A 66 -0.37 13.62 -1.74
N SER A 67 -0.26 13.15 -2.99
CA SER A 67 -0.98 13.75 -4.11
C SER A 67 -2.49 13.58 -3.98
N ASN A 68 -3.26 14.31 -4.80
CA ASN A 68 -4.65 13.97 -4.99
C ASN A 68 -4.77 12.56 -5.63
N PRO A 69 -5.82 11.79 -5.30
CA PRO A 69 -6.00 10.45 -5.84
C PRO A 69 -6.35 10.49 -7.32
N ILE A 70 -5.62 9.70 -8.11
CA ILE A 70 -6.02 9.33 -9.46
C ILE A 70 -7.00 8.17 -9.34
N ARG A 71 -8.11 8.22 -10.07
CA ARG A 71 -9.22 7.26 -9.96
C ARG A 71 -9.35 6.47 -11.25
N PHE A 72 -9.50 5.15 -11.12
CA PHE A 72 -9.71 4.24 -12.23
C PHE A 72 -10.97 3.40 -11.99
N SER A 73 -11.92 3.48 -12.94
CA SER A 73 -13.19 2.76 -12.87
C SER A 73 -13.50 1.95 -14.14
N SER A 74 -12.71 2.10 -15.20
CA SER A 74 -12.80 1.25 -16.38
C SER A 74 -11.93 0.00 -16.20
N GLN A 75 -12.41 -1.16 -16.64
CA GLN A 75 -11.64 -2.41 -16.48
C GLN A 75 -10.30 -2.36 -17.23
N THR A 76 -10.24 -1.65 -18.36
CA THR A 76 -9.00 -1.43 -19.11
C THR A 76 -7.97 -0.68 -18.28
N ASP A 77 -8.37 0.46 -17.69
CA ASP A 77 -7.44 1.28 -16.89
C ASP A 77 -7.05 0.57 -15.60
N ILE A 78 -7.99 -0.15 -14.97
CA ILE A 78 -7.72 -0.97 -13.77
C ILE A 78 -6.68 -2.05 -14.09
N ASN A 79 -6.82 -2.76 -15.22
CA ASN A 79 -5.88 -3.81 -15.60
C ASN A 79 -4.49 -3.26 -15.96
N GLN A 80 -4.40 -2.00 -16.39
CA GLN A 80 -3.13 -1.35 -16.72
C GLN A 80 -2.43 -0.76 -15.48
N ASN A 81 -3.19 -0.15 -14.57
CA ASN A 81 -2.64 0.68 -13.52
C ASN A 81 -2.79 0.08 -12.12
N CYS A 82 -3.68 -0.91 -11.93
CA CYS A 82 -4.02 -1.49 -10.63
C CYS A 82 -3.98 -3.03 -10.64
N ASN A 83 -3.04 -3.60 -11.40
CA ASN A 83 -2.83 -5.04 -11.52
C ASN A 83 -1.87 -5.57 -10.45
N PHE A 84 -2.26 -5.42 -9.19
CA PHE A 84 -1.41 -5.80 -8.06
C PHE A 84 -1.57 -7.26 -7.65
N LEU A 85 -2.71 -7.89 -7.97
CA LEU A 85 -3.04 -9.25 -7.52
C LEU A 85 -2.63 -10.27 -8.59
N SER A 86 -1.72 -11.16 -8.23
CA SER A 86 -1.28 -12.24 -9.12
C SER A 86 -2.38 -13.28 -9.42
N ASP A 87 -3.37 -13.41 -8.53
CA ASP A 87 -4.53 -14.30 -8.74
C ASP A 87 -5.54 -13.62 -9.67
N PRO A 88 -5.74 -14.13 -10.90
CA PRO A 88 -6.63 -13.51 -11.88
C PRO A 88 -8.08 -13.45 -11.41
N LYS A 89 -8.52 -14.40 -10.57
CA LYS A 89 -9.90 -14.40 -10.04
C LYS A 89 -10.08 -13.27 -9.05
N LYS A 90 -9.10 -13.02 -8.18
CA LYS A 90 -9.14 -11.90 -7.23
C LYS A 90 -8.98 -10.56 -7.95
N GLN A 91 -8.07 -10.48 -8.92
CA GLN A 91 -7.90 -9.27 -9.73
C GLN A 91 -9.19 -8.91 -10.49
N ALA A 92 -9.94 -9.89 -10.99
CA ALA A 92 -11.22 -9.67 -11.65
C ALA A 92 -12.33 -9.08 -10.73
N LEU A 93 -12.15 -9.15 -9.41
CA LEU A 93 -13.06 -8.53 -8.43
C LEU A 93 -12.79 -7.03 -8.24
N VAL A 94 -11.64 -6.53 -8.67
CA VAL A 94 -11.33 -5.09 -8.61
C VAL A 94 -12.19 -4.36 -9.65
N LYS A 95 -13.09 -3.49 -9.17
CA LYS A 95 -13.99 -2.65 -9.97
C LYS A 95 -13.69 -1.16 -9.85
N TYR A 96 -12.91 -0.80 -8.85
CA TYR A 96 -12.45 0.55 -8.64
C TYR A 96 -11.08 0.56 -8.01
N CYS A 97 -10.30 1.59 -8.34
CA CYS A 97 -8.97 1.78 -7.80
C CYS A 97 -8.67 3.27 -7.64
N THR A 98 -8.00 3.62 -6.55
CA THR A 98 -7.34 4.91 -6.41
C THR A 98 -5.84 4.72 -6.23
N SER A 99 -5.04 5.62 -6.78
CA SER A 99 -3.60 5.65 -6.56
C SER A 99 -3.16 7.08 -6.25
N THR A 100 -2.27 7.21 -5.27
CA THR A 100 -1.71 8.48 -4.79
C THR A 100 -0.20 8.37 -4.70
N GLU A 101 0.48 9.44 -5.10
CA GLU A 101 1.92 9.54 -5.06
C GLU A 101 2.38 10.16 -3.74
N LEU A 102 3.47 9.62 -3.17
CA LEU A 102 4.12 10.12 -1.98
C LEU A 102 5.45 10.79 -2.32
N ARG A 103 5.69 11.97 -1.75
CA ARG A 103 6.95 12.72 -1.89
C ARG A 103 7.48 13.23 -0.55
N ASP A 104 8.80 13.32 -0.45
CA ASP A 104 9.47 14.00 0.66
C ASP A 104 9.37 15.54 0.54
N THR A 105 9.85 16.25 1.56
CA THR A 105 9.88 17.72 1.60
C THR A 105 10.70 18.37 0.48
N ARG A 106 11.60 17.62 -0.15
CA ARG A 106 12.41 18.07 -1.29
C ARG A 106 11.75 17.75 -2.63
N GLY A 107 10.56 17.14 -2.61
CA GLY A 107 9.84 16.70 -3.80
C GLY A 107 10.35 15.37 -4.37
N SER A 108 11.22 14.65 -3.66
CA SER A 108 11.72 13.34 -4.09
C SER A 108 10.60 12.31 -3.99
N PHE A 109 10.42 11.50 -5.03
CA PHE A 109 9.44 10.41 -5.03
C PHE A 109 9.81 9.35 -3.99
N LEU A 110 8.84 8.94 -3.18
CA LEU A 110 8.99 7.89 -2.17
C LEU A 110 8.30 6.60 -2.60
N GLY A 111 7.18 6.71 -3.30
CA GLY A 111 6.32 5.58 -3.64
C GLY A 111 4.86 5.98 -3.80
N ASP A 112 3.98 5.00 -3.70
CA ASP A 112 2.54 5.17 -3.85
C ASP A 112 1.72 4.46 -2.77
N ILE A 113 0.51 4.99 -2.53
CA ILE A 113 -0.57 4.30 -1.84
C ILE A 113 -1.68 4.08 -2.85
N SER A 114 -2.01 2.81 -3.05
CA SER A 114 -3.05 2.35 -3.94
C SER A 114 -4.13 1.61 -3.16
N MET A 115 -5.41 1.90 -3.44
CA MET A 115 -6.54 1.21 -2.83
C MET A 115 -7.36 0.58 -3.95
N VAL A 116 -7.73 -0.70 -3.78
CA VAL A 116 -8.48 -1.46 -4.79
C VAL A 116 -9.66 -2.19 -4.17
N GLY A 117 -10.77 -2.28 -4.89
CA GLY A 117 -11.96 -2.95 -4.37
C GLY A 117 -13.21 -2.75 -5.22
N SER A 118 -14.35 -2.75 -4.55
CA SER A 118 -15.65 -2.45 -5.13
C SER A 118 -15.77 -0.96 -5.48
N VAL A 119 -16.84 -0.57 -6.17
CA VAL A 119 -17.10 0.84 -6.53
C VAL A 119 -17.44 1.72 -5.32
N THR A 120 -17.78 1.11 -4.18
CA THR A 120 -18.19 1.84 -2.97
C THR A 120 -17.12 1.86 -1.89
N ALA A 121 -16.30 0.81 -1.79
CA ALA A 121 -15.29 0.68 -0.75
C ALA A 121 -14.07 -0.12 -1.23
N PRO A 122 -12.87 0.17 -0.70
CA PRO A 122 -11.69 -0.64 -0.94
C PRO A 122 -11.81 -1.98 -0.22
N GLY A 123 -11.31 -3.05 -0.83
CA GLY A 123 -11.08 -4.34 -0.16
C GLY A 123 -9.62 -4.56 0.22
N LEU A 124 -8.72 -3.76 -0.36
CA LEU A 124 -7.29 -3.85 -0.13
C LEU A 124 -6.64 -2.47 -0.25
N VAL A 125 -5.79 -2.13 0.72
CA VAL A 125 -4.86 -1.00 0.66
C VAL A 125 -3.46 -1.54 0.45
N ILE A 126 -2.71 -0.91 -0.46
CA ILE A 126 -1.38 -1.30 -0.89
C ILE A 126 -0.50 -0.08 -0.80
N VAL A 127 0.62 -0.22 -0.10
CA VAL A 127 1.69 0.78 -0.09
C VAL A 127 2.88 0.16 -0.79
N ALA A 128 3.55 0.90 -1.66
CA ALA A 128 4.82 0.50 -2.26
C ALA A 128 5.81 1.66 -2.15
N LEU A 129 6.93 1.43 -1.45
CA LEU A 129 7.99 2.44 -1.25
C LEU A 129 9.33 1.90 -1.76
N GLN A 130 10.01 2.69 -2.58
CA GLN A 130 11.33 2.34 -3.11
C GLN A 130 12.40 3.13 -2.37
N LEU A 131 13.35 2.41 -1.76
CA LEU A 131 14.49 2.98 -1.07
C LEU A 131 15.78 2.69 -1.83
N ASP A 132 16.72 3.62 -1.72
CA ASP A 132 18.08 3.45 -2.22
C ASP A 132 18.84 2.38 -1.41
N PRO A 133 19.91 1.79 -1.96
CA PRO A 133 20.69 0.77 -1.26
C PRO A 133 21.30 1.21 0.08
N MET A 134 21.48 2.52 0.30
CA MET A 134 22.01 3.07 1.55
C MET A 134 20.91 3.34 2.59
N LEU A 135 19.63 3.07 2.26
CA LEU A 135 18.47 3.24 3.15
C LEU A 135 18.33 4.68 3.66
N THR A 136 18.66 5.67 2.84
CA THR A 136 18.75 7.08 3.24
C THR A 136 17.42 7.64 3.77
N SER A 137 16.29 7.10 3.28
CA SER A 137 14.93 7.52 3.67
C SER A 137 14.18 6.45 4.45
N TYR A 138 14.88 5.62 5.23
CA TYR A 138 14.27 4.50 5.95
C TYR A 138 13.19 4.89 6.96
N ASP A 139 13.34 6.04 7.61
CA ASP A 139 12.32 6.53 8.54
C ASP A 139 10.99 6.82 7.84
N ASN A 140 11.00 7.18 6.55
CA ASN A 140 9.77 7.37 5.78
C ASN A 140 8.97 6.06 5.65
N VAL A 141 9.63 4.89 5.59
CA VAL A 141 8.91 3.60 5.57
C VAL A 141 8.10 3.43 6.84
N LYS A 142 8.73 3.67 8.00
CA LYS A 142 8.08 3.52 9.31
C LYS A 142 6.94 4.53 9.47
N ASN A 143 7.14 5.77 9.04
CA ASN A 143 6.13 6.82 9.11
C ASN A 143 4.92 6.52 8.21
N VAL A 144 5.17 6.14 6.95
CA VAL A 144 4.08 5.83 6.00
C VAL A 144 3.32 4.59 6.44
N PHE A 145 4.02 3.51 6.81
CA PHE A 145 3.36 2.29 7.29
C PHE A 145 2.58 2.53 8.58
N GLY A 146 3.12 3.35 9.49
CA GLY A 146 2.44 3.76 10.71
C GLY A 146 1.15 4.53 10.42
N ALA A 147 1.21 5.52 9.54
CA ALA A 147 0.02 6.26 9.10
C ALA A 147 -1.02 5.32 8.48
N VAL A 148 -0.60 4.43 7.57
CA VAL A 148 -1.54 3.51 6.92
C VAL A 148 -2.19 2.54 7.90
N ILE A 149 -1.43 1.93 8.81
CA ILE A 149 -2.01 1.04 9.83
C ILE A 149 -2.96 1.80 10.76
N ASN A 150 -2.58 3.00 11.22
CA ASN A 150 -3.39 3.79 12.14
C ASN A 150 -4.73 4.19 11.52
N GLU A 151 -4.70 4.67 10.26
CA GLU A 151 -5.89 5.21 9.61
C GLU A 151 -6.75 4.14 8.93
N THR A 152 -6.17 3.02 8.48
CA THR A 152 -6.93 1.98 7.74
C THR A 152 -7.21 0.73 8.56
N VAL A 153 -6.55 0.55 9.72
CA VAL A 153 -6.77 -0.61 10.59
C VAL A 153 -7.30 -0.19 11.95
N CYS A 154 -6.44 0.40 12.78
CA CYS A 154 -6.77 0.91 14.10
C CYS A 154 -5.58 1.69 14.69
N GLN A 155 -5.86 2.63 15.58
CA GLN A 155 -4.87 3.22 16.48
C GLN A 155 -4.72 2.37 17.76
N CYS A 156 -4.46 1.08 17.61
CA CYS A 156 -4.52 0.11 18.72
C CYS A 156 -3.26 -0.74 18.90
N TRP A 157 -2.15 -0.37 18.25
CA TRP A 157 -0.90 -1.13 18.30
C TRP A 157 -0.42 -1.41 19.73
N ASP A 158 -0.40 -0.40 20.60
CA ASP A 158 0.12 -0.52 21.97
C ASP A 158 -0.64 -1.56 22.82
N LYS A 159 -1.91 -1.76 22.49
CA LYS A 159 -2.82 -2.70 23.14
C LYS A 159 -2.70 -4.11 22.56
N GLU A 160 -2.76 -4.23 21.23
CA GLU A 160 -2.82 -5.52 20.55
C GLU A 160 -1.43 -6.16 20.38
N ARG A 161 -0.37 -5.35 20.28
CA ARG A 161 1.05 -5.75 20.11
C ARG A 161 1.22 -6.88 19.09
N PRO A 162 0.74 -6.68 17.86
CA PRO A 162 0.71 -7.73 16.86
C PRO A 162 2.12 -8.28 16.58
N GLY A 163 2.25 -9.60 16.47
CA GLY A 163 3.53 -10.28 16.31
C GLY A 163 4.49 -10.20 17.52
N GLY A 164 4.03 -9.68 18.66
CA GLY A 164 4.83 -9.56 19.88
C GLY A 164 5.76 -8.34 19.94
N TYR A 165 5.66 -7.42 18.98
CA TYR A 165 6.47 -6.21 18.92
C TYR A 165 5.85 -5.06 19.72
N ALA A 166 6.69 -4.29 20.42
CA ALA A 166 6.24 -3.13 21.19
C ALA A 166 5.70 -2.02 20.29
N THR A 167 6.36 -1.78 19.15
CA THR A 167 5.94 -0.78 18.16
C THR A 167 5.99 -1.37 16.74
N LEU A 168 5.26 -0.74 15.80
CA LEU A 168 5.38 -1.07 14.37
C LEU A 168 6.81 -0.86 13.86
N SER A 169 7.49 0.17 14.37
CA SER A 169 8.89 0.45 14.02
C SER A 169 9.80 -0.73 14.40
N ASP A 170 9.57 -1.38 15.54
CA ASP A 170 10.35 -2.55 15.95
C ASP A 170 10.14 -3.74 15.01
N MET A 171 8.89 -3.96 14.59
CA MET A 171 8.57 -5.00 13.60
C MET A 171 9.24 -4.72 12.24
N VAL A 172 9.17 -3.48 11.77
CA VAL A 172 9.78 -3.04 10.50
C VAL A 172 11.31 -3.15 10.56
N ASN A 173 11.92 -2.81 11.70
CA ASN A 173 13.36 -3.00 11.94
C ASN A 173 13.74 -4.48 11.92
N ALA A 174 12.97 -5.33 12.60
CA ALA A 174 13.24 -6.77 12.65
C ALA A 174 13.16 -7.41 11.26
N LEU A 175 12.17 -7.02 10.43
CA LEU A 175 12.07 -7.50 9.05
C LEU A 175 13.27 -7.05 8.21
N ARG A 176 13.69 -5.79 8.32
CA ARG A 176 14.89 -5.27 7.64
C ARG A 176 16.12 -6.10 8.01
N ASP A 177 16.35 -6.28 9.31
CA ASP A 177 17.54 -6.94 9.82
C ASP A 177 17.56 -8.42 9.40
N PHE A 178 16.41 -9.10 9.44
CA PHE A 178 16.27 -10.45 8.91
C PHE A 178 16.61 -10.52 7.41
N HIS A 179 16.10 -9.58 6.62
CA HIS A 179 16.32 -9.53 5.18
C HIS A 179 17.78 -9.29 4.81
N ILE A 180 18.40 -8.27 5.39
CA ILE A 180 19.78 -7.84 5.09
C ILE A 180 20.78 -8.85 5.63
N ASN A 181 20.67 -9.24 6.91
CA ASN A 181 21.62 -10.16 7.53
C ASN A 181 21.47 -11.57 6.97
N GLY A 182 20.24 -11.98 6.67
CA GLY A 182 19.94 -13.25 6.02
C GLY A 182 20.25 -13.29 4.52
N LYS A 183 20.64 -12.15 3.91
CA LYS A 183 20.86 -11.96 2.46
C LYS A 183 19.71 -12.54 1.63
N LYS A 184 18.47 -12.29 2.05
CA LYS A 184 17.28 -12.83 1.39
C LYS A 184 16.90 -11.91 0.23
N PRO A 185 16.57 -12.44 -0.96
CA PRO A 185 16.06 -11.60 -2.04
C PRO A 185 14.65 -11.06 -1.74
N ASN A 186 13.86 -11.79 -0.95
CA ASN A 186 12.52 -11.45 -0.52
C ASN A 186 12.30 -11.86 0.95
N SER A 187 11.54 -11.08 1.71
CA SER A 187 11.15 -11.38 3.09
C SER A 187 9.74 -10.86 3.36
N THR A 188 8.99 -11.54 4.21
CA THR A 188 7.62 -11.17 4.55
C THR A 188 7.37 -11.41 6.04
N THR A 189 6.48 -10.62 6.64
CA THR A 189 5.94 -10.90 7.97
C THR A 189 4.90 -12.03 7.98
N HIS A 190 4.44 -12.46 6.79
CA HIS A 190 3.17 -13.13 6.58
C HIS A 190 1.98 -12.30 7.08
N SER A 191 0.77 -12.80 6.86
CA SER A 191 -0.46 -12.13 7.31
C SER A 191 -0.52 -12.07 8.84
N ILE A 192 -0.56 -10.84 9.36
CA ILE A 192 -0.66 -10.53 10.78
C ILE A 192 -2.07 -10.01 11.07
N PRO A 193 -2.85 -10.68 11.94
CA PRO A 193 -4.16 -10.18 12.34
C PRO A 193 -4.03 -8.94 13.24
N LEU A 194 -4.91 -7.97 13.04
CA LEU A 194 -5.08 -6.80 13.88
C LEU A 194 -6.55 -6.38 13.89
N VAL A 195 -7.22 -6.59 15.03
CA VAL A 195 -8.67 -6.41 15.20
C VAL A 195 -9.47 -7.29 14.21
N ASN A 196 -10.25 -6.69 13.31
CA ASN A 196 -11.11 -7.35 12.33
C ASN A 196 -10.48 -7.36 10.92
N LYS A 197 -9.18 -7.04 10.83
CA LYS A 197 -8.40 -6.92 9.61
C LYS A 197 -7.09 -7.67 9.76
N HIS A 198 -6.32 -7.70 8.69
CA HIS A 198 -4.97 -8.22 8.68
C HIS A 198 -4.06 -7.34 7.81
N PHE A 199 -2.77 -7.36 8.13
CA PHE A 199 -1.76 -6.70 7.33
C PHE A 199 -0.56 -7.61 7.06
N GLU A 200 0.14 -7.35 5.96
CA GLU A 200 1.38 -8.03 5.61
C GLU A 200 2.41 -7.00 5.16
N ILE A 201 3.66 -7.16 5.62
CA ILE A 201 4.78 -6.35 5.17
C ILE A 201 5.73 -7.23 4.37
N GLU A 202 6.01 -6.81 3.14
CA GLU A 202 6.99 -7.45 2.28
C GLU A 202 8.19 -6.53 2.05
N LEU A 203 9.37 -7.14 1.95
CA LEU A 203 10.62 -6.47 1.60
C LEU A 203 11.33 -7.30 0.53
N SER A 204 11.65 -6.66 -0.59
CA SER A 204 12.45 -7.26 -1.67
C SER A 204 13.65 -6.39 -2.04
N THR A 205 14.71 -7.04 -2.52
CA THR A 205 15.88 -6.35 -3.08
C THR A 205 15.79 -6.36 -4.61
N ASN A 206 16.04 -5.21 -5.25
CA ASN A 206 16.11 -5.05 -6.70
C ASN A 206 17.34 -4.20 -7.11
N GLU A 207 17.49 -3.92 -8.41
CA GLU A 207 18.63 -3.15 -8.94
C GLU A 207 18.69 -1.70 -8.41
N HIS A 208 17.58 -1.18 -7.89
CA HIS A 208 17.46 0.19 -7.36
C HIS A 208 17.54 0.25 -5.84
N GLY A 209 17.73 -0.88 -5.15
CA GLY A 209 17.80 -0.98 -3.69
C GLY A 209 16.69 -1.86 -3.13
N TYR A 210 15.85 -1.29 -2.26
CA TYR A 210 14.87 -2.04 -1.49
C TYR A 210 13.45 -1.57 -1.78
N LEU A 211 12.59 -2.51 -2.19
CA LEU A 211 11.16 -2.26 -2.34
C LEU A 211 10.42 -2.78 -1.10
N TRP A 212 9.81 -1.86 -0.39
CA TRP A 212 8.97 -2.11 0.77
C TRP A 212 7.51 -2.08 0.37
N LYS A 213 6.74 -3.08 0.77
CA LYS A 213 5.29 -3.10 0.55
C LYS A 213 4.55 -3.37 1.84
N LEU A 214 3.42 -2.69 2.01
CA LEU A 214 2.44 -2.96 3.06
C LEU A 214 1.11 -3.26 2.38
N LEU A 215 0.48 -4.36 2.79
CA LEU A 215 -0.82 -4.80 2.33
C LEU A 215 -1.77 -4.80 3.53
N VAL A 216 -2.95 -4.19 3.40
CA VAL A 216 -4.00 -4.19 4.44
C VAL A 216 -5.31 -4.64 3.83
N ALA A 217 -5.91 -5.68 4.40
CA ALA A 217 -7.20 -6.22 3.98
C ALA A 217 -8.00 -6.71 5.19
N ARG A 218 -9.24 -7.10 4.95
CA ARG A 218 -10.13 -7.66 5.98
C ARG A 218 -9.88 -9.14 6.21
#